data_AF-A0A0C3JAK1-F1
#
_entry.id   AF-A0A0C3JAK1-F1
#
_cell.length_a   1.000
_cell.length_b   1.000
_cell.length_c   1.000
_cell.angle_alpha   90.00
_cell.angle_beta   90.00
_cell.angle_gamma   90.00
#
_symmetry.space_group_name_H-M   'P 1'
#
loop_
_entity.id
_entity.type
_entity.pdbx_description
1 polymer ?
#
loop_
_entity_poly.entity_id
_entity_poly.type
_entity_poly.pdbx_seq_one_letter_code
_entity_poly.pdbx_strand_id
1 'polypeptide(L)' 'MLVTVGDYEDCVLDIPTLGLQFLYNPGTVVAFSGRLLRHGVSSVGGNRCCFAYYMRDNIHNWIGIPRGDWM' A
#
# COMPACT_ATOMS: atom_id res chain seq x y z
N MET A 1 -0.25 -4.91 -3.16
CA MET A 1 -1.24 -4.13 -3.92
C MET A 1 -2.25 -3.55 -2.93
N LEU A 2 -2.56 -2.27 -3.05
CA LEU A 2 -3.53 -1.57 -2.21
C LEU A 2 -4.68 -1.06 -3.08
N VAL A 3 -5.91 -1.24 -2.63
CA VAL A 3 -7.13 -0.72 -3.27
C VAL A 3 -7.86 0.12 -2.24
N THR A 4 -8.12 1.39 -2.56
CA THR A 4 -8.79 2.30 -1.63
C THR A 4 -10.19 2.65 -2.12
N VAL A 5 -11.15 2.61 -1.20
CA VAL A 5 -12.58 2.87 -1.45
C VAL A 5 -13.17 3.66 -0.29
N GLY A 6 -14.34 4.23 -0.51
CA GLY A 6 -15.08 4.98 0.51
C GLY A 6 -15.53 6.32 -0.01
N ASP A 7 -15.94 7.17 0.92
CA ASP A 7 -16.46 8.51 0.67
C ASP A 7 -15.54 9.52 1.40
N TYR A 8 -14.55 10.01 0.64
CA TYR A 8 -13.54 10.97 1.07
C TYR A 8 -12.86 11.57 -0.16
N GLU A 9 -12.21 12.72 0.02
CA GLU A 9 -11.44 13.41 -1.00
C GLU A 9 -10.06 13.83 -0.47
N ASP A 10 -9.22 14.35 -1.37
CA ASP A 10 -7.87 14.91 -1.09
C ASP A 10 -6.94 14.02 -0.25
N CYS A 11 -7.05 12.71 -0.41
CA CYS A 11 -6.14 11.77 0.24
C CYS A 11 -4.80 11.76 -0.47
N VAL A 12 -3.70 11.78 0.28
CA VAL A 12 -2.34 11.73 -0.27
C VAL A 12 -1.67 10.44 0.15
N LEU A 13 -1.14 9.69 -0.82
CA LEU A 13 -0.14 8.65 -0.59
C LEU A 13 1.24 9.29 -0.70
N ASP A 14 2.00 9.27 0.39
CA ASP A 14 3.36 9.80 0.46
C ASP A 14 4.37 8.65 0.45
N ILE A 15 5.37 8.73 -0.43
CA ILE A 15 6.47 7.77 -0.53
C ILE A 15 7.80 8.53 -0.38
N PRO A 16 8.22 8.86 0.86
CA PRO A 16 9.41 9.67 1.11
C PRO A 16 10.71 9.12 0.52
N THR A 17 10.85 7.79 0.46
CA THR A 17 12.03 7.13 -0.12
C THR A 17 12.27 7.55 -1.58
N LEU A 18 11.20 7.94 -2.29
CA LEU A 18 11.26 8.40 -3.69
C LEU A 18 11.05 9.91 -3.83
N GLY A 19 10.70 10.62 -2.75
CA GLY A 19 10.31 12.03 -2.81
C GLY A 19 9.02 12.27 -3.61
N LEU A 20 8.12 11.28 -3.66
CA LEU A 20 6.91 11.33 -4.47
C LEU A 20 5.64 11.34 -3.61
N GLN A 21 4.64 12.08 -4.08
CA GLN A 21 3.29 12.14 -3.53
C GLN A 21 2.27 11.93 -4.64
N PHE A 22 1.19 11.19 -4.31
CA PHE A 22 0.13 10.86 -5.24
C PHE A 22 -1.24 11.17 -4.62
N LEU A 23 -2.15 11.71 -5.43
CA LEU A 23 -3.56 11.75 -5.08
C LEU A 23 -4.09 10.30 -4.99
N TYR A 24 -4.64 9.94 -3.86
CA TYR A 24 -5.02 8.56 -3.49
C TYR A 24 -6.49 8.46 -3.08
N ASN A 25 -7.34 8.98 -3.96
CA ASN A 25 -8.79 9.04 -3.78
C ASN A 25 -9.47 7.69 -4.07
N PRO A 26 -10.74 7.50 -3.65
CA PRO A 26 -11.49 6.27 -3.87
C PRO A 26 -11.42 5.80 -5.33
N GLY A 27 -11.25 4.49 -5.54
CA GLY A 27 -11.09 3.89 -6.86
C GLY A 27 -9.63 3.78 -7.32
N THR A 28 -8.66 4.31 -6.56
CA THR A 28 -7.24 4.20 -6.90
C THR A 28 -6.67 2.83 -6.49
N VAL A 29 -5.89 2.23 -7.38
CA VAL A 29 -5.11 1.01 -7.13
C VAL A 29 -3.62 1.33 -7.25
N VAL A 30 -2.84 0.91 -6.26
CA VAL A 30 -1.38 1.06 -6.26
C VAL A 30 -0.68 -0.26 -5.97
N ALA A 31 0.42 -0.51 -6.69
CA ALA A 31 1.26 -1.68 -6.48
C ALA A 31 2.72 -1.24 -6.37
N PHE A 32 3.32 -1.53 -5.22
CA PHE A 32 4.73 -1.26 -4.93
C PHE A 32 5.20 -2.19 -3.79
N SER A 33 6.52 -2.24 -3.54
CA SER A 33 7.07 -3.00 -2.42
C SER A 33 6.92 -2.21 -1.12
N GLY A 34 6.00 -2.65 -0.26
CA GLY A 34 5.77 -2.06 1.06
C GLY A 34 6.91 -2.33 2.07
N ARG A 35 7.80 -3.28 1.78
CA ARG A 35 9.00 -3.55 2.58
C ARG A 35 10.15 -2.61 2.23
N LEU A 36 10.32 -2.32 0.93
CA LEU A 36 11.41 -1.48 0.43
C LEU A 36 11.09 0.01 0.58
N LEU A 37 9.85 0.41 0.29
CA LEU A 37 9.47 1.81 0.25
C LEU A 37 8.73 2.20 1.52
N ARG A 38 9.30 3.14 2.29
CA ARG A 38 8.57 3.80 3.36
C ARG A 38 7.42 4.56 2.74
N HIS A 39 6.22 4.33 3.25
CA HIS A 39 5.00 4.91 2.73
C HIS A 39 4.05 5.26 3.86
N GLY A 40 3.19 6.24 3.62
CA GLY A 40 2.16 6.68 4.55
C GLY A 40 0.99 7.29 3.80
N VAL A 41 -0.13 7.44 4.49
CA VAL A 41 -1.33 8.07 3.93
C VAL A 41 -1.74 9.21 4.85
N SER A 42 -2.13 10.34 4.27
CA SER A 42 -2.63 11.49 5.03
C SER A 42 -3.92 11.16 5.78
N SER A 43 -4.21 11.92 6.83
CA SER A 43 -5.54 11.94 7.43
C SER A 43 -6.54 12.53 6.44
N VAL A 44 -7.76 12.00 6.42
CA VAL A 44 -8.86 12.49 5.58
C VAL A 44 -10.12 12.67 6.41
N GLY A 45 -11.00 13.58 5.97
CA GLY A 45 -12.38 13.62 6.43
C GLY A 45 -13.22 12.55 5.72
N GLY A 46 -14.26 12.05 6.38
CA GLY A 46 -15.14 11.01 5.84
C GLY A 46 -14.67 9.59 6.13
N ASN A 47 -15.14 8.63 5.31
CA ASN A 47 -14.95 7.20 5.54
C ASN A 47 -13.96 6.62 4.53
N ARG A 48 -12.77 6.26 5.00
CA ARG A 48 -11.74 5.63 4.17
C ARG A 48 -11.54 4.17 4.54
N CYS A 49 -11.66 3.28 3.55
CA CYS A 49 -11.35 1.86 3.67
C CYS A 49 -10.28 1.47 2.65
N CYS A 50 -9.30 0.67 3.07
CA CYS A 50 -8.24 0.18 2.19
C CYS A 50 -8.10 -1.34 2.30
N PHE A 51 -8.14 -2.02 1.16
CA PHE A 51 -7.80 -3.43 1.06
C PHE A 51 -6.31 -3.57 0.73
N ALA A 52 -5.56 -4.17 1.66
CA ALA A 52 -4.13 -4.42 1.49
C ALA A 52 -3.86 -5.89 1.16
N TYR A 53 -3.47 -6.15 -0.08
CA TYR A 53 -3.05 -7.48 -0.54
C TYR A 53 -1.52 -7.56 -0.52
N TYR A 54 -0.98 -8.39 0.35
CA TYR A 54 0.47 -8.59 0.49
C TYR A 54 0.77 -10.04 0.92
N MET A 55 1.96 -10.50 0.56
CA MET A 55 2.48 -11.79 1.00
C MET A 55 3.34 -11.58 2.25
N ARG A 56 3.16 -12.43 3.26
CA ARG A 56 4.00 -12.42 4.46
C ARG A 56 5.10 -13.47 4.32
N ASP A 57 6.29 -13.16 4.84
CA ASP A 57 7.44 -14.07 4.82
C ASP A 57 7.12 -15.42 5.49
N ASN A 58 6.24 -15.45 6.48
CA ASN A 58 5.86 -16.70 7.15
C ASN A 58 5.07 -17.67 6.26
N ILE A 59 4.34 -17.18 5.26
CA ILE A 59 3.63 -18.04 4.30
C ILE A 59 4.63 -18.78 3.43
N HIS A 60 5.68 -18.10 2.95
CA HIS A 60 6.79 -18.71 2.22
C HIS A 60 7.48 -19.82 3.01
N ASN A 61 7.77 -19.55 4.28
CA ASN A 61 8.38 -20.54 5.18
C ASN A 61 7.47 -21.75 5.39
N TRP A 62 6.16 -21.54 5.54
CA TRP A 62 5.20 -22.62 5.74
C TRP A 62 5.05 -23.53 4.52
N ILE A 63 5.03 -22.96 3.31
CA ILE A 63 4.92 -23.74 2.06
C ILE A 63 6.26 -24.29 1.57
N GLY A 64 7.39 -23.91 2.19
CA GLY A 64 8.73 -24.33 1.78
C GLY A 64 9.19 -23.74 0.44
N ILE A 65 8.57 -22.65 -0.02
CA ILE A 65 8.95 -21.96 -1.26
C ILE A 65 9.74 -20.70 -0.89
N PRO A 66 10.98 -20.54 -1.39
CA PRO A 66 11.80 -19.36 -1.14
C PRO A 66 11.04 -18.08 -1.49
N ARG A 67 11.22 -17.03 -0.67
CA ARG A 67 10.77 -15.68 -1.05
C ARG A 67 11.62 -15.18 -2.21
N GLY A 68 11.04 -14.35 -3.09
CA GLY A 68 11.83 -13.64 -4.10
C GLY A 68 12.71 -12.58 -3.42
N ASP A 69 13.95 -12.42 -3.87
CA ASP A 69 14.90 -11.47 -3.28
C ASP A 69 14.47 -10.00 -3.41
N TRP A 70 13.55 -9.72 -4.33
CA TRP A 70 12.94 -8.41 -4.56
C TRP A 70 11.83 -8.06 -3.54
N MET A 71 11.45 -9.02 -2.68
CA MET A 71 10.38 -8.87 -1.67
C MET A 71 10.87 -8.57 -0.26
#